data_AF-A0A0D0BL42-F1
#
_entry.id   AF-A0A0D0BL42-F1
#
_cell.length_a   1.000
_cell.length_b   1.000
_cell.length_c   1.000
_cell.angle_alpha   90.00
_cell.angle_beta   90.00
_cell.angle_gamma   90.00
#
_symmetry.space_group_name_H-M   'P 1'
#
loop_
_entity.id
_entity.type
_entity.pdbx_description
1 polymer ?
#
loop_
_entity_poly.entity_id
_entity_poly.type
_entity_poly.pdbx_seq_one_letter_code
_entity_poly.pdbx_strand_id
1 'polypeptide(L)'
;MRNGGRLLLHVYECQWDKSHSPCGMHIEGDQASVTDHLARFHGFTGGEGETACLWDGCTSKKRSAMKGTSVARHLVTHIGYKIKCMACNVDYAREDACRRSHANARSDCQRMQLAPVHGTGVITLRVQTCEPPAKKRHFADA
;
A
#
# COMPACT_ATOMS: atom_id res chain seq x y z
N MET A 1 2.52 33.49 -3.80
CA MET A 1 3.50 32.46 -4.21
C MET A 1 3.14 31.16 -3.50
N ARG A 2 2.49 30.21 -4.19
CA ARG A 2 2.11 28.93 -3.58
C ARG A 2 3.29 27.96 -3.73
N ASN A 3 3.83 27.51 -2.59
CA ASN A 3 4.86 26.49 -2.52
C ASN A 3 4.37 25.24 -3.26
N GLY A 4 4.96 24.94 -4.42
CA GLY A 4 4.81 23.65 -5.08
C GLY A 4 5.45 22.59 -4.19
N GLY A 5 4.67 22.07 -3.24
CA GLY A 5 5.11 21.03 -2.31
C GLY A 5 5.56 19.83 -3.13
N ARG A 6 6.87 19.56 -3.13
CA ARG A 6 7.44 18.34 -3.70
C ARG A 6 6.88 17.18 -2.89
N LEU A 7 5.96 16.42 -3.48
CA LEU A 7 5.46 15.20 -2.86
C LEU A 7 6.42 14.07 -3.24
N LEU A 8 6.83 13.29 -2.24
CA LEU A 8 7.60 12.07 -2.45
C LEU A 8 6.62 10.91 -2.46
N LEU A 9 6.64 10.13 -3.53
CA LEU A 9 5.88 8.89 -3.65
C LEU A 9 6.82 7.72 -3.42
N HIS A 10 6.42 6.77 -2.57
CA HIS A 10 7.20 5.57 -2.26
C HIS A 10 6.52 4.35 -2.86
N VAL A 11 7.18 3.73 -3.84
CA VAL A 11 6.64 2.59 -4.57
C VAL A 11 7.61 1.41 -4.56
N TYR A 12 7.11 0.25 -4.95
CA TYR A 12 7.85 -1.01 -5.04
C TYR A 12 7.52 -1.70 -6.33
N GLU A 13 8.46 -2.46 -6.89
CA GLU A 13 8.19 -3.31 -8.04
C GLU A 13 7.22 -4.44 -7.66
N CYS A 14 6.18 -4.63 -8.47
CA CYS A 14 5.28 -5.75 -8.31
C CYS A 14 5.93 -7.03 -8.84
N GLN A 15 6.18 -7.98 -7.93
CA GLN A 15 6.72 -9.31 -8.27
C GLN A 15 5.62 -10.38 -8.34
N TRP A 16 4.37 -9.98 -8.63
CA TRP A 16 3.30 -10.93 -8.85
C TRP A 16 3.48 -11.59 -10.21
N ASP A 17 3.92 -12.86 -10.19
CA ASP A 17 4.26 -13.62 -11.39
C ASP A 17 3.14 -14.59 -11.76
N LYS A 18 2.49 -14.32 -12.90
CA LYS A 18 1.61 -15.29 -13.54
C LYS A 18 2.37 -16.00 -14.65
N SER A 19 2.84 -17.21 -14.38
CA SER A 19 3.44 -18.11 -15.37
C SER A 19 4.70 -17.54 -16.05
N HIS A 20 5.65 -17.05 -15.24
CA HIS A 20 6.90 -16.41 -15.70
C HIS A 20 6.70 -15.11 -16.49
N SER A 21 5.59 -14.43 -16.25
CA SER A 21 5.27 -13.13 -16.83
C SER A 21 5.35 -12.05 -15.74
N PRO A 22 6.46 -11.29 -15.67
CA PRO A 22 6.62 -10.26 -14.65
C PRO A 22 5.63 -9.11 -14.88
N CYS A 23 5.10 -8.55 -13.80
CA CYS A 23 4.14 -7.43 -13.88
C CYS A 23 4.77 -6.16 -14.48
N GLY A 24 6.01 -5.83 -14.09
CA GLY A 24 6.73 -4.63 -14.57
C GLY A 24 6.18 -3.29 -14.05
N MET A 25 5.12 -3.30 -13.26
CA MET A 25 4.47 -2.11 -12.70
C MET A 25 4.91 -1.89 -11.26
N HIS A 26 4.70 -0.65 -10.79
CA HIS A 26 5.00 -0.24 -9.42
C HIS A 26 3.73 -0.11 -8.58
N ILE A 27 3.83 -0.45 -7.30
CA ILE A 27 2.74 -0.40 -6.32
C ILE A 27 3.16 0.38 -5.08
N GLU A 28 2.23 1.13 -4.50
CA GLU A 28 2.41 1.65 -3.14
C GLU A 28 2.33 0.51 -2.13
N GLY A 29 3.02 0.68 -1.00
CA GLY A 29 3.30 -0.45 -0.10
C GLY A 29 2.14 -0.88 0.80
N ASP A 30 1.08 -0.09 0.91
CA ASP A 30 -0.03 -0.38 1.81
C ASP A 30 -1.03 -1.41 1.23
N GLN A 31 -1.84 -2.00 2.12
CA GLN A 31 -2.77 -3.07 1.74
C GLN A 31 -3.83 -2.64 0.72
N ALA A 32 -4.32 -1.39 0.78
CA ALA A 32 -5.38 -0.92 -0.11
C ALA A 32 -4.83 -0.76 -1.53
N SER A 33 -3.65 -0.16 -1.67
CA SER A 33 -2.95 -0.01 -2.95
C SER A 33 -2.60 -1.36 -3.58
N VAL A 34 -2.14 -2.33 -2.79
CA VAL A 34 -1.90 -3.70 -3.27
C VAL A 34 -3.20 -4.36 -3.74
N THR A 35 -4.30 -4.20 -3.00
CA THR A 35 -5.61 -4.78 -3.37
C THR A 35 -6.10 -4.20 -4.70
N ASP A 36 -6.05 -2.88 -4.85
CA ASP A 36 -6.46 -2.19 -6.07
C ASP A 36 -5.60 -2.61 -7.26
N HIS A 37 -4.28 -2.73 -7.06
CA HIS A 37 -3.36 -3.19 -8.10
C HIS A 37 -3.67 -4.63 -8.56
N LEU A 38 -3.86 -5.56 -7.62
CA LEU A 38 -4.22 -6.94 -7.93
C LEU A 38 -5.53 -7.02 -8.73
N ALA A 39 -6.53 -6.23 -8.38
CA ALA A 39 -7.80 -6.20 -9.09
C ALA A 39 -7.64 -5.63 -10.51
N ARG A 40 -6.96 -4.49 -10.67
CA ARG A 40 -6.86 -3.78 -11.95
C ARG A 40 -5.91 -4.44 -12.95
N PHE A 41 -4.76 -4.90 -12.50
CA PHE A 41 -3.68 -5.36 -13.38
C PHE A 41 -3.56 -6.88 -13.43
N HIS A 42 -4.10 -7.58 -12.43
CA HIS A 42 -4.05 -9.04 -12.36
C HIS A 42 -5.43 -9.69 -12.36
N GLY A 43 -6.53 -8.94 -12.44
CA GLY A 43 -7.89 -9.50 -12.38
C GLY A 43 -8.13 -10.35 -11.12
N PHE A 44 -7.35 -10.13 -10.08
CA PHE A 44 -7.44 -10.88 -8.84
C PHE A 44 -8.30 -10.10 -7.86
N THR A 45 -9.56 -10.50 -7.77
CA THR A 45 -10.49 -10.06 -6.73
C THR A 45 -10.62 -11.20 -5.74
N GLY A 46 -10.00 -11.06 -4.57
CA GLY A 46 -9.96 -12.13 -3.56
C GLY A 46 -11.35 -12.70 -3.24
N GLY A 47 -11.42 -14.00 -2.98
CA GLY A 47 -12.65 -14.72 -2.64
C GLY A 47 -12.52 -15.55 -1.36
N GLU A 48 -13.58 -16.30 -1.05
CA GLU A 48 -13.61 -17.22 0.10
C GLU A 48 -12.80 -18.50 -0.12
N GLY A 49 -12.52 -18.84 -1.38
CA GLY A 49 -11.70 -19.98 -1.75
C GLY A 49 -10.24 -19.86 -1.31
N GLU A 50 -9.60 -21.01 -1.15
CA GLU A 50 -8.15 -21.08 -0.98
C GLU A 50 -7.46 -20.69 -2.29
N THR A 51 -6.42 -19.89 -2.15
CA THR A 51 -5.61 -19.43 -3.27
C THR A 51 -4.15 -19.44 -2.89
N ALA A 52 -3.31 -19.50 -3.92
CA ALA A 52 -1.88 -19.47 -3.75
C ALA A 52 -1.30 -18.06 -3.88
N CYS A 53 -0.25 -17.76 -3.12
CA CYS A 53 0.54 -16.57 -3.36
C CYS A 53 1.46 -16.79 -4.57
N LEU A 54 1.35 -15.88 -5.53
CA LEU A 54 2.13 -15.86 -6.77
C LEU A 54 3.25 -14.83 -6.76
N TRP A 55 3.62 -14.31 -5.58
CA TRP A 55 4.79 -13.45 -5.47
C TRP A 55 6.06 -14.27 -5.68
N ASP A 56 6.99 -13.74 -6.49
CA ASP A 56 8.25 -14.43 -6.77
C ASP A 56 9.03 -14.72 -5.48
N GLY A 57 9.61 -15.92 -5.39
CA GLY A 57 10.34 -16.37 -4.21
C GLY A 57 9.50 -16.57 -2.94
N CYS A 58 8.16 -16.55 -3.01
CA CYS A 58 7.34 -16.80 -1.82
C CYS A 58 7.53 -18.24 -1.30
N THR A 59 8.11 -18.39 -0.11
CA THR A 59 8.35 -19.68 0.57
C THR A 59 7.50 -19.88 1.82
N SER A 60 6.58 -18.95 2.10
CA SER A 60 5.70 -19.04 3.25
C SER A 60 4.91 -20.35 3.25
N LYS A 61 4.75 -20.98 4.42
CA LYS A 61 3.85 -22.15 4.58
C LYS A 61 2.41 -21.85 4.13
N LYS A 62 2.00 -20.59 4.17
CA LYS A 62 0.68 -20.12 3.72
C LYS A 62 0.59 -19.95 2.21
N ARG A 63 1.69 -20.11 1.47
CA ARG A 63 1.75 -19.90 0.02
C ARG A 63 0.69 -20.71 -0.70
N SER A 64 0.44 -21.95 -0.31
CA SER A 64 -0.41 -22.87 -1.09
C SER A 64 -1.89 -22.85 -0.70
N ALA A 65 -2.23 -22.31 0.47
CA ALA A 65 -3.59 -22.31 1.00
C ALA A 65 -3.81 -21.10 1.91
N MET A 66 -4.18 -19.98 1.31
CA MET A 66 -4.67 -18.80 2.05
C MET A 66 -6.01 -18.33 1.50
N LYS A 67 -6.84 -17.72 2.35
CA LYS A 67 -8.08 -17.08 1.89
C LYS A 67 -7.74 -15.99 0.89
N GLY A 68 -8.47 -15.88 -0.22
CA GLY A 68 -8.25 -14.83 -1.22
C GLY A 68 -8.27 -13.42 -0.64
N THR A 69 -9.14 -13.17 0.35
CA THR A 69 -9.21 -11.90 1.10
C THR A 69 -7.96 -11.57 1.93
N SER A 70 -7.07 -12.54 2.14
CA SER A 70 -5.83 -12.36 2.89
C SER A 70 -4.58 -12.15 2.01
N VAL A 71 -4.70 -12.36 0.69
CA VAL A 71 -3.57 -12.26 -0.25
C VAL A 71 -2.92 -10.88 -0.23
N ALA A 72 -3.71 -9.81 -0.37
CA ALA A 72 -3.16 -8.45 -0.39
C ALA A 72 -2.38 -8.15 0.90
N ARG A 73 -2.92 -8.53 2.06
CA ARG A 73 -2.24 -8.41 3.35
C ARG A 73 -0.96 -9.24 3.42
N HIS A 74 -0.97 -10.44 2.84
CA HIS A 74 0.23 -11.27 2.76
C HIS A 74 1.29 -10.64 1.87
N LEU A 75 0.94 -10.04 0.73
CA LEU A 75 1.90 -9.37 -0.15
C LEU A 75 2.60 -8.18 0.51
N VAL A 76 1.91 -7.45 1.39
CA VAL A 76 2.54 -6.40 2.20
C VAL A 76 3.73 -6.93 3.00
N THR A 77 3.74 -8.22 3.37
CA THR A 77 4.90 -8.84 4.07
C THR A 77 6.12 -9.02 3.18
N HIS A 78 5.93 -9.19 1.86
CA HIS A 78 7.04 -9.23 0.90
C HIS A 78 7.57 -7.83 0.64
N ILE A 79 6.68 -6.86 0.55
CA ILE A 79 7.03 -5.44 0.39
C ILE A 79 7.74 -4.90 1.64
N GLY A 80 7.44 -5.43 2.82
CA GLY A 80 8.03 -5.00 4.09
C GLY A 80 7.48 -3.67 4.61
N TYR A 81 6.38 -3.16 4.04
CA TYR A 81 5.73 -1.95 4.51
C TYR A 81 5.11 -2.16 5.89
N LYS A 82 5.36 -1.21 6.79
CA LYS A 82 4.86 -1.20 8.17
C LYS A 82 4.38 0.20 8.54
N ILE A 83 3.71 0.29 9.68
CA ILE A 83 3.29 1.56 10.30
C ILE A 83 3.97 1.67 11.65
N LYS A 84 4.67 2.78 11.88
CA LYS A 84 5.25 3.12 13.17
C LYS A 84 4.37 4.10 13.91
N CYS A 85 4.08 3.82 15.17
CA CYS A 85 3.52 4.82 16.07
C CYS A 85 4.65 5.73 16.54
N MET A 86 4.61 7.01 16.22
CA MET A 86 5.65 7.97 16.59
C MET A 86 5.64 8.34 18.08
N ALA A 87 4.55 8.02 18.80
CA ALA A 87 4.45 8.26 20.25
C ALA A 87 5.17 7.17 21.05
N CYS A 88 4.88 5.88 20.80
CA CYS A 88 5.52 4.76 21.50
C CYS A 88 6.70 4.14 20.74
N ASN A 89 7.00 4.59 19.53
CA ASN A 89 8.04 4.08 18.63
C ASN A 89 7.95 2.60 18.27
N VAL A 90 6.78 1.98 18.43
CA VAL A 90 6.53 0.59 18.05
C VAL A 90 6.11 0.48 16.59
N ASP A 91 6.70 -0.48 15.88
CA ASP A 91 6.35 -0.85 14.51
C ASP A 91 5.25 -1.91 14.50
N TYR A 92 4.23 -1.67 13.68
CA TYR A 92 3.12 -2.58 13.46
C TYR A 92 3.08 -2.98 11.99
N ALA A 93 2.75 -4.24 11.73
CA ALA A 93 2.57 -4.73 10.36
C ALA A 93 1.42 -4.00 9.63
N ARG A 94 0.45 -3.43 10.38
CA ARG A 94 -0.77 -2.84 9.85
C ARG A 94 -1.26 -1.71 10.74
N GLU A 95 -1.93 -0.74 10.11
CA GLU A 95 -2.55 0.37 10.81
C GLU A 95 -3.62 -0.09 11.82
N ASP A 96 -4.54 -0.98 11.43
CA ASP A 96 -5.61 -1.46 12.33
C ASP A 96 -5.07 -2.20 13.56
N ALA A 97 -3.94 -2.91 13.41
CA ALA A 97 -3.26 -3.54 14.55
C ALA A 97 -2.69 -2.48 15.51
N CYS A 98 -2.09 -1.42 14.97
CA CYS A 98 -1.68 -0.26 15.75
C CYS A 98 -2.88 0.36 16.48
N ARG A 99 -3.99 0.64 15.78
CA ARG A 99 -5.18 1.25 16.39
C ARG A 99 -5.73 0.41 17.56
N ARG A 100 -5.89 -0.91 17.35
CA ARG A 100 -6.39 -1.82 18.41
C ARG A 100 -5.44 -1.93 19.60
N SER A 101 -4.12 -1.91 19.35
CA SER A 101 -3.12 -1.95 20.42
C SER A 101 -3.21 -0.76 21.36
N HIS A 102 -3.59 0.42 20.85
CA HIS A 102 -3.70 1.65 21.64
C HIS A 102 -5.13 1.89 22.18
N ALA A 103 -6.15 1.24 21.62
CA ALA A 103 -7.51 1.31 22.14
C ALA A 103 -7.62 0.72 23.56
N ASN A 104 -6.80 -0.29 23.87
CA ASN A 104 -6.86 -1.04 25.14
C ASN A 104 -5.64 -0.81 26.06
N ALA A 105 -4.60 -0.10 25.61
CA ALA A 105 -3.36 0.09 26.38
C ALA A 105 -2.95 1.57 26.47
N ARG A 106 -2.77 2.01 27.73
CA ARG A 106 -2.07 3.19 28.29
C ARG A 106 -2.14 4.54 27.54
N SER A 107 -2.55 5.54 28.32
CA SER A 107 -2.76 6.97 28.12
C SER A 107 -1.76 7.78 27.28
N ASP A 108 -0.62 7.22 26.87
CA ASP A 108 0.51 8.02 26.36
C ASP A 108 0.49 8.18 24.83
N CYS A 109 -0.40 7.46 24.14
CA CYS A 109 -0.55 7.49 22.68
C CYS A 109 -1.87 8.16 22.21
N GLN A 110 -2.45 9.09 22.98
CA GLN A 110 -3.76 9.70 22.68
C GLN A 110 -3.89 10.34 21.29
N ARG A 111 -2.79 10.79 20.69
CA ARG A 111 -2.77 11.45 19.37
C ARG A 111 -2.09 10.64 18.27
N MET A 112 -1.99 9.31 18.44
CA MET A 112 -1.45 8.32 17.48
C MET A 112 -0.95 8.94 16.17
N GLN A 113 0.27 9.47 16.19
CA GLN A 113 0.89 9.96 14.98
C GLN A 113 1.53 8.77 14.30
N LEU A 114 0.96 8.37 13.16
CA LEU A 114 1.41 7.21 12.41
C LEU A 114 2.35 7.68 11.30
N ALA A 115 3.47 6.99 11.14
CA ALA A 115 4.39 7.18 10.04
C ALA A 115 4.56 5.87 9.26
N PRO A 116 4.60 5.92 7.92
CA PRO A 116 4.95 4.75 7.13
C PRO A 116 6.42 4.37 7.38
N VAL A 117 6.67 3.08 7.48
CA VAL A 117 8.01 2.49 7.45
C VAL A 117 8.10 1.68 6.18
N HIS A 118 8.99 2.12 5.29
CA HIS A 118 9.16 1.49 3.98
C HIS A 118 10.11 0.31 4.08
N GLY A 119 9.78 -0.77 3.36
CA GLY A 119 10.60 -1.98 3.34
C GLY A 119 11.81 -1.86 2.41
N THR A 120 12.55 -2.95 2.30
CA THR A 120 13.69 -3.06 1.38
C THR A 120 13.23 -2.98 -0.07
N GLY A 121 13.97 -2.26 -0.92
CA GLY A 121 13.62 -2.11 -2.33
C GLY A 121 12.62 -0.99 -2.63
N VAL A 122 12.36 -0.10 -1.67
CA VAL A 122 11.55 1.10 -1.92
C VAL A 122 12.22 2.01 -2.95
N ILE A 123 11.42 2.49 -3.90
CA ILE A 123 11.80 3.49 -4.89
C ILE A 123 11.09 4.79 -4.51
N THR A 124 11.86 5.83 -4.23
CA THR A 124 11.32 7.16 -3.92
C THR A 124 11.28 8.00 -5.19
N LEU A 125 10.06 8.28 -5.66
CA LEU A 125 9.81 9.13 -6.83
C LEU A 125 9.46 10.55 -6.38
N ARG A 126 10.01 11.54 -7.08
CA ARG A 126 9.61 12.94 -6.92
C ARG A 126 8.47 13.21 -7.87
N VAL A 127 7.29 13.49 -7.34
CA VAL A 127 6.13 13.83 -8.16
C VAL A 127 5.90 15.34 -8.14
N GLN A 128 5.66 15.89 -9.33
CA GLN A 128 5.23 17.27 -9.50
C GLN A 128 3.72 17.26 -9.67
N THR A 129 3.01 18.04 -8.86
CA THR A 129 1.57 18.22 -9.05
C THR A 129 1.35 19.01 -10.34
N CYS A 130 0.68 18.40 -11.31
CA CYS A 130 0.17 19.14 -12.46
C CYS A 130 -0.96 20.06 -11.97
N GLU A 131 -0.91 21.34 -12.30
CA GLU A 131 -2.05 22.22 -12.05
C GLU A 131 -3.26 21.71 -12.83
N PRO A 132 -4.45 21.63 -12.20
CA PRO A 132 -5.65 21.21 -12.91
C PRO A 132 -5.91 22.19 -14.07
N PRO A 133 -6.36 21.68 -15.24
CA PRO A 133 -6.66 22.56 -16.37
C PRO A 133 -7.70 23.61 -15.94
N ALA A 134 -7.40 24.88 -16.20
CA ALA A 134 -8.28 25.98 -15.87
C ALA A 134 -9.68 25.72 -16.46
N LYS A 135 -10.71 25.67 -15.61
CA LYS A 135 -12.10 25.53 -16.06
C LYS A 135 -12.39 26.67 -17.05
N LYS A 136 -12.60 26.34 -18.33
CA LYS A 136 -13.08 27.31 -19.31
C LYS A 136 -14.38 27.89 -18.77
N ARG A 137 -14.42 29.21 -18.54
CA ARG A 137 -15.66 29.90 -18.18
C ARG A 137 -16.58 29.76 -19.39
N HIS A 138 -17.73 29.10 -19.21
CA HIS A 138 -18.81 29.17 -20.18
C HIS A 138 -19.18 30.65 -20.30
N PHE A 139 -18.95 31.24 -21.47
CA PHE A 139 -19.59 32.49 -21.83
C PHE A 139 -21.07 32.16 -22.07
N ALA A 140 -21.95 32.81 -21.32
CA ALA A 140 -23.37 32.77 -21.60
C ALA A 140 -23.61 33.63 -22.84
N ASP A 141 -24.12 33.03 -23.91
CA ASP A 141 -24.64 33.75 -25.06
C ASP A 141 -25.82 34.61 -24.62
N ALA A 142 -25.80 35.87 -25.07
CA ALA A 142 -26.81 36.91 -24.81
C ALA A 142 -27.90 36.90 -25.88
#